data_AF-A0A7S0CFT5-F1
#
_entry.id   AF-A0A7S0CFT5-F1
#
_cell.length_a   1.000
_cell.length_b   1.000
_cell.length_c   1.000
_cell.angle_alpha   90.00
_cell.angle_beta   90.00
_cell.angle_gamma   90.00
#
_symmetry.space_group_name_H-M   'P 1'
#
loop_
_entity.id
_entity.type
_entity.pdbx_description
1 polymer ?
#
loop_
_entity_poly.entity_id
_entity_poly.type
_entity_poly.pdbx_seq_one_letter_code
_entity_poly.pdbx_strand_id
1 'polypeptide(L)'
;MYDKKERCIPKKDSCYFSGVTRIVCMSDSHGKHRSISIPKGDVLIHGGDFTNTGEPKTIKDLSAFFLQTKISHGFQEVICIAGNHDLTFHADHYKKVNKRFHGERPHDINEARQNLRNCTYLEDNGCTISNESMQVYGSPWQPEFLDWAFNLPRGKPLRDIWSKIPGSTDILITHGPPLGRGDLCRGGNRAGCYDLLQEVQQRVKPRLHIFGHIHEGYGVSTDGVTTFVNASNLNFFYAPHNPCIVIDLPHDTSQKAIIIKPQCNLTFPMFLHWLKEKRCFDFLVSALEGNKNNINNSITGLYNTADSIHLAQVSESCFPQGNALLNEDTYKIIQEFFLCSSETEFEHKANLELRRALSQLYAESYKY
;
A
#
# COMPACT_ATOMS: atom_id res chain seq x y z
N MET A 1 38.11 40.31 25.48
CA MET A 1 37.72 39.85 24.13
C MET A 1 37.93 38.36 24.09
N TYR A 2 36.86 37.57 24.14
CA TYR A 2 36.93 36.12 23.95
C TYR A 2 36.11 35.78 22.70
N ASP A 3 36.82 35.17 21.75
CA ASP A 3 36.38 34.89 20.40
C ASP A 3 35.29 33.81 20.38
N LYS A 4 34.21 34.05 19.63
CA LYS A 4 33.07 33.14 19.54
C LYS A 4 33.45 31.96 18.65
N LYS A 5 33.67 30.80 19.24
CA LYS A 5 33.67 29.52 18.50
C LYS A 5 32.34 29.37 17.77
N GLU A 6 32.39 29.43 16.44
CA GLU A 6 31.35 28.96 15.55
C GLU A 6 31.03 27.50 15.92
N ARG A 7 29.80 27.26 16.38
CA ARG A 7 29.28 25.91 16.56
C ARG A 7 29.03 25.37 15.16
N CYS A 8 29.89 24.45 14.70
CA CYS A 8 29.61 23.58 13.57
C CYS A 8 28.28 22.86 13.83
N ILE A 9 27.22 23.33 13.16
CA ILE A 9 25.97 22.58 13.03
C ILE A 9 26.30 21.38 12.16
N PRO A 10 26.04 20.13 12.60
CA PRO A 10 26.27 18.96 11.76
C PRO A 10 25.45 19.11 10.49
N LYS A 11 26.11 19.12 9.32
CA LYS A 11 25.41 18.99 8.03
C LYS A 11 24.66 17.67 8.09
N LYS A 12 23.33 17.76 8.03
CA LYS A 12 22.41 16.62 7.91
C LYS A 12 22.90 15.82 6.69
N ASP A 13 23.24 14.55 6.87
CA ASP A 13 23.49 13.63 5.76
C ASP A 13 22.21 13.49 4.96
N SER A 14 22.12 14.37 3.98
CA SER A 14 20.98 14.58 3.13
C SER A 14 21.15 13.57 2.00
N CYS A 15 20.46 12.43 2.10
CA CYS A 15 20.39 11.44 1.02
C CYS A 15 19.56 11.92 -0.18
N TYR A 16 19.45 13.23 -0.36
CA TYR A 16 18.70 13.87 -1.45
C TYR A 16 19.45 13.62 -2.76
N PHE A 17 18.85 12.83 -3.64
CA PHE A 17 19.13 13.00 -5.05
C PHE A 17 18.54 14.35 -5.44
N SER A 18 19.40 15.34 -5.74
CA SER A 18 18.96 16.61 -6.30
C SER A 18 18.08 16.36 -7.53
N GLY A 19 16.87 16.93 -7.58
CA GLY A 19 15.97 16.80 -8.73
C GLY A 19 14.82 15.78 -8.59
N VAL A 20 14.65 15.14 -7.43
CA VAL A 20 13.55 14.19 -7.17
C VAL A 20 12.98 14.41 -5.76
N THR A 21 11.66 14.25 -5.62
CA THR A 21 10.97 14.17 -4.32
C THR A 21 10.56 12.73 -4.05
N ARG A 22 11.03 12.12 -2.96
CA ARG A 22 10.65 10.75 -2.56
C ARG A 22 9.36 10.76 -1.73
N ILE A 23 8.30 10.22 -2.30
CA ILE A 23 6.97 10.13 -1.72
C ILE A 23 6.76 8.71 -1.17
N VAL A 24 6.43 8.61 0.11
CA VAL A 24 6.04 7.36 0.77
C VAL A 24 4.52 7.34 0.89
N CYS A 25 3.88 6.38 0.23
CA CYS A 25 2.44 6.24 0.15
C CYS A 25 1.96 5.16 1.12
N MET A 26 0.97 5.51 1.95
CA MET A 26 0.31 4.60 2.89
C MET A 26 -1.19 4.91 2.93
N SER A 27 -2.03 3.96 3.34
CA SER A 27 -3.48 4.13 3.48
C SER A 27 -4.09 2.99 4.31
N ASP A 28 -5.32 3.18 4.77
CA ASP A 28 -6.14 2.12 5.38
C ASP A 28 -5.44 1.48 6.58
N SER A 29 -4.83 2.30 7.44
CA SER A 29 -4.10 1.78 8.59
C SER A 29 -5.03 1.27 9.70
N HIS A 30 -6.28 1.76 9.76
CA HIS A 30 -7.31 1.35 10.72
C HIS A 30 -6.81 1.24 12.17
N GLY A 31 -6.03 2.23 12.61
CA GLY A 31 -5.42 2.27 13.94
C GLY A 31 -4.21 1.36 14.15
N LYS A 32 -3.74 0.65 13.11
CA LYS A 32 -2.56 -0.23 13.13
C LYS A 32 -1.32 0.41 12.50
N HIS A 33 -1.28 1.73 12.38
CA HIS A 33 -0.17 2.46 11.76
C HIS A 33 1.19 2.19 12.42
N ARG A 34 1.22 1.89 13.73
CA ARG A 34 2.46 1.49 14.44
C ARG A 34 2.98 0.10 14.07
N SER A 35 2.17 -0.73 13.42
CA SER A 35 2.57 -2.04 12.91
C SER A 35 3.06 -2.01 11.46
N ILE A 36 3.10 -0.82 10.85
CA ILE A 36 3.54 -0.62 9.47
C ILE A 36 4.97 -0.05 9.52
N SER A 37 5.90 -0.70 8.82
CA SER A 37 7.26 -0.19 8.66
C SER A 37 7.28 0.97 7.67
N ILE A 38 7.82 2.11 8.07
CA ILE A 38 7.88 3.31 7.24
C ILE A 38 9.30 3.47 6.66
N PRO A 39 9.49 3.45 5.33
CA PRO A 39 10.78 3.77 4.72
C PRO A 39 11.15 5.25 4.91
N LYS A 40 12.42 5.58 4.71
CA LYS A 40 12.84 6.99 4.60
C LYS A 40 12.27 7.63 3.33
N GLY A 41 11.88 8.90 3.43
CA GLY A 41 11.40 9.70 2.30
C GLY A 41 11.28 11.19 2.66
N ASP A 42 10.90 11.98 1.68
CA ASP A 42 10.72 13.43 1.82
C ASP A 42 9.31 13.80 2.27
N VAL A 43 8.31 13.12 1.70
CA VAL A 43 6.90 13.34 1.95
C VAL A 43 6.21 12.02 2.29
N LEU A 44 5.48 11.98 3.40
CA LEU A 44 4.60 10.87 3.75
C LEU A 44 3.15 11.25 3.39
N ILE A 45 2.45 10.38 2.66
CA ILE A 45 1.05 10.56 2.30
C ILE A 45 0.22 9.43 2.89
N HIS A 46 -0.81 9.76 3.67
CA HIS A 46 -1.82 8.82 4.18
C HIS A 46 -3.17 9.00 3.46
N GLY A 47 -3.60 8.00 2.70
CA GLY A 47 -4.77 8.03 1.82
C GLY A 47 -6.14 7.79 2.50
N GLY A 48 -6.30 8.10 3.79
CA GLY A 48 -7.54 7.86 4.54
C GLY A 48 -7.62 6.51 5.26
N ASP A 49 -8.71 6.32 6.01
CA ASP A 49 -8.98 5.18 6.90
C ASP A 49 -7.88 4.96 7.94
N PHE A 50 -7.56 6.03 8.67
CA PHE A 50 -6.63 5.95 9.79
C PHE A 50 -7.29 5.43 11.09
N THR A 51 -8.62 5.39 11.15
CA THR A 51 -9.42 4.82 12.25
C THR A 51 -10.29 3.63 11.83
N ASN A 52 -10.99 2.99 12.78
CA ASN A 52 -12.03 2.00 12.44
C ASN A 52 -13.41 2.66 12.39
N THR A 53 -13.70 3.59 13.30
CA THR A 53 -15.00 4.26 13.36
C THR A 53 -14.90 5.72 13.86
N GLY A 54 -13.76 6.37 13.64
CA GLY A 54 -13.53 7.78 13.98
C GLY A 54 -13.11 8.04 15.43
N GLU A 55 -12.43 7.10 16.10
CA GLU A 55 -12.12 7.21 17.53
C GLU A 55 -11.08 8.33 17.83
N PRO A 56 -11.37 9.32 18.69
CA PRO A 56 -10.44 10.42 19.03
C PRO A 56 -9.07 9.95 19.54
N LYS A 57 -9.06 8.85 20.31
CA LYS A 57 -7.82 8.26 20.83
C LYS A 57 -6.91 7.73 19.71
N THR A 58 -7.48 7.08 18.70
CA THR A 58 -6.74 6.58 17.54
C THR A 58 -6.15 7.72 16.72
N ILE A 59 -6.91 8.81 16.56
CA ILE A 59 -6.47 10.01 15.84
C ILE A 59 -5.32 10.72 16.57
N LYS A 60 -5.39 10.77 17.91
CA LYS A 60 -4.31 11.30 18.74
C LYS A 60 -3.05 10.44 18.63
N ASP A 61 -3.20 9.12 18.61
CA ASP A 61 -2.07 8.19 18.41
C ASP A 61 -1.42 8.36 17.03
N LEU A 62 -2.24 8.48 15.98
CA LEU A 62 -1.80 8.75 14.61
C LEU A 62 -0.97 10.05 14.54
N SER A 63 -1.43 11.10 15.21
CA SER A 63 -0.73 12.38 15.23
C SER A 63 0.63 12.31 15.94
N ALA A 64 0.73 11.50 16.99
CA ALA A 64 2.00 11.21 17.65
C ALA A 64 2.91 10.36 16.75
N PHE A 65 2.35 9.39 16.04
CA PHE A 65 3.05 8.60 15.03
C PHE A 65 3.60 9.46 13.89
N PHE A 66 2.82 10.41 13.35
CA PHE A 66 3.32 11.34 12.33
C PHE A 66 4.50 12.17 12.82
N LEU A 67 4.41 12.72 14.04
CA LEU A 67 5.53 13.46 14.63
C LEU A 67 6.80 12.59 14.79
N GLN A 68 6.63 11.39 15.32
CA GLN A 68 7.73 10.43 15.48
C GLN A 68 8.37 10.11 14.13
N THR A 69 7.56 9.79 13.12
CA THR A 69 8.02 9.43 11.78
C THR A 69 8.74 10.60 11.11
N LYS A 70 8.25 11.85 11.24
CA LYS A 70 8.97 13.04 10.76
C LYS A 70 10.38 13.16 11.35
N ILE A 71 10.50 12.96 12.66
CA ILE A 71 11.77 13.09 13.37
C ILE A 71 12.72 11.93 13.00
N SER A 72 12.24 10.69 13.07
CA SER A 72 13.07 9.49 12.92
C SER A 72 13.43 9.18 11.46
N HIS A 73 12.57 9.50 10.50
CA HIS A 73 12.77 9.18 9.08
C HIS A 73 13.10 10.41 8.22
N GLY A 74 13.04 11.61 8.80
CA GLY A 74 13.44 12.85 8.15
C GLY A 74 12.41 13.46 7.20
N PHE A 75 11.14 13.02 7.28
CA PHE A 75 10.06 13.59 6.45
C PHE A 75 9.90 15.09 6.72
N GLN A 76 9.90 15.85 5.62
CA GLN A 76 9.70 17.29 5.62
C GLN A 76 8.21 17.59 5.80
N GLU A 77 7.38 16.85 5.07
CA GLU A 77 5.94 17.00 5.05
C GLU A 77 5.22 15.67 5.28
N VAL A 78 4.06 15.75 5.92
CA VAL A 78 3.12 14.65 6.08
C VAL A 78 1.77 15.17 5.64
N ILE A 79 1.12 14.49 4.69
CA ILE A 79 -0.17 14.87 4.13
C ILE A 79 -1.15 13.73 4.39
N CYS A 80 -2.38 14.05 4.76
CA CYS A 80 -3.40 13.06 5.09
C CYS A 80 -4.77 13.51 4.58
N ILE A 81 -5.57 12.57 4.09
CA ILE A 81 -7.02 12.74 3.89
C ILE A 81 -7.78 11.80 4.83
N ALA A 82 -9.10 11.97 4.95
CA ALA A 82 -9.97 11.00 5.63
C ALA A 82 -10.45 9.92 4.65
N GLY A 83 -10.95 8.81 5.20
CA GLY A 83 -11.68 7.76 4.46
C GLY A 83 -13.07 7.47 5.04
N ASN A 84 -13.72 6.37 4.62
CA ASN A 84 -15.06 5.98 5.11
C ASN A 84 -15.10 5.72 6.61
N HIS A 85 -14.04 5.15 7.18
CA HIS A 85 -13.99 4.74 8.58
C HIS A 85 -13.71 5.91 9.52
N ASP A 86 -13.21 7.03 9.00
CA ASP A 86 -12.93 8.25 9.74
C ASP A 86 -14.21 9.06 9.99
N LEU A 87 -15.24 8.39 10.52
CA LEU A 87 -16.62 8.87 10.62
C LEU A 87 -16.75 10.28 11.22
N THR A 88 -15.98 10.57 12.27
CA THR A 88 -15.99 11.87 12.96
C THR A 88 -15.51 13.03 12.09
N PHE A 89 -14.88 12.77 10.94
CA PHE A 89 -14.49 13.80 9.98
C PHE A 89 -15.64 14.20 9.04
N HIS A 90 -16.64 13.33 8.79
CA HIS A 90 -17.85 13.70 8.06
C HIS A 90 -18.97 14.11 9.03
N ALA A 91 -18.82 15.30 9.63
CA ALA A 91 -19.60 15.74 10.79
C ALA A 91 -21.13 15.56 10.65
N ASP A 92 -21.71 15.98 9.54
CA ASP A 92 -23.16 15.93 9.33
C ASP A 92 -23.69 14.51 9.08
N HIS A 93 -22.88 13.65 8.47
CA HIS A 93 -23.18 12.22 8.38
C HIS A 93 -23.07 11.56 9.75
N TYR A 94 -21.99 11.83 10.49
CA TYR A 94 -21.76 11.24 11.80
C TYR A 94 -22.89 11.55 12.77
N LYS A 95 -23.42 12.77 12.81
CA LYS A 95 -24.60 13.11 13.65
C LYS A 95 -25.81 12.21 13.38
N LYS A 96 -25.97 11.69 12.15
CA LYS A 96 -27.07 10.80 11.76
C LYS A 96 -26.80 9.34 12.12
N VAL A 97 -25.54 8.89 12.04
CA VAL A 97 -25.16 7.48 12.21
C VAL A 97 -24.47 7.16 13.54
N ASN A 98 -24.11 8.16 14.34
CA ASN A 98 -23.30 7.97 15.56
C ASN A 98 -23.92 6.96 16.54
N LYS A 99 -25.24 6.96 16.72
CA LYS A 99 -25.94 6.03 17.61
C LYS A 99 -25.78 4.58 17.15
N ARG A 100 -25.74 4.34 15.84
CA ARG A 100 -25.51 3.00 15.28
C ARG A 100 -24.11 2.48 15.60
N PHE A 101 -23.10 3.35 15.52
CA PHE A 101 -21.70 2.96 15.71
C PHE A 101 -21.25 2.98 17.18
N HIS A 102 -21.78 3.91 17.98
CA HIS A 102 -21.25 4.26 19.30
C HIS A 102 -22.31 4.29 20.42
N GLY A 103 -23.56 3.94 20.09
CA GLY A 103 -24.67 3.91 21.04
C GLY A 103 -24.88 5.25 21.75
N GLU A 104 -25.00 5.20 23.07
CA GLU A 104 -25.24 6.37 23.93
C GLU A 104 -23.95 7.16 24.26
N ARG A 105 -22.80 6.78 23.67
CA ARG A 105 -21.50 7.44 23.90
C ARG A 105 -20.84 7.84 22.57
N PRO A 106 -21.47 8.73 21.78
CA PRO A 106 -20.86 9.23 20.55
C PRO A 106 -19.54 9.94 20.84
N HIS A 107 -18.61 9.88 19.90
CA HIS A 107 -17.38 10.63 19.96
C HIS A 107 -17.62 12.13 19.72
N ASP A 108 -16.79 12.95 20.34
CA ASP A 108 -16.79 14.39 20.08
C ASP A 108 -16.07 14.67 18.75
N ILE A 109 -16.81 15.26 17.79
CA ILE A 109 -16.31 15.63 16.46
C ILE A 109 -15.19 16.65 16.56
N ASN A 110 -15.31 17.64 17.45
CA ASN A 110 -14.32 18.69 17.61
C ASN A 110 -13.05 18.14 18.24
N GLU A 111 -13.18 17.27 19.25
CA GLU A 111 -12.04 16.58 19.84
C GLU A 111 -11.30 15.73 18.80
N ALA A 112 -12.03 14.96 17.99
CA ALA A 112 -11.46 14.16 16.91
C ALA A 112 -10.64 15.02 15.93
N ARG A 113 -11.22 16.11 15.42
CA ARG A 113 -10.52 17.00 14.47
C ARG A 113 -9.34 17.75 15.10
N GLN A 114 -9.46 18.18 16.35
CA GLN A 114 -8.37 18.86 17.08
C GLN A 114 -7.21 17.93 17.44
N ASN A 115 -7.48 16.63 17.57
CA ASN A 115 -6.47 15.62 17.83
C ASN A 115 -5.62 15.33 16.59
N LEU A 116 -6.10 15.58 15.37
CA LEU A 116 -5.31 15.41 14.15
C LEU A 116 -4.31 16.56 13.99
N ARG A 117 -3.04 16.25 14.21
CA ARG A 117 -1.92 17.20 14.20
C ARG A 117 -0.70 16.60 13.50
N ASN A 118 0.32 17.43 13.29
CA ASN A 118 1.60 17.05 12.70
C ASN A 118 1.52 16.56 11.23
N CYS A 119 0.39 16.82 10.57
CA CYS A 119 0.19 16.64 9.14
C CYS A 119 -0.60 17.82 8.56
N THR A 120 -0.51 17.99 7.25
CA THR A 120 -1.45 18.80 6.45
C THR A 120 -2.65 17.91 6.14
N TYR A 121 -3.81 18.22 6.72
CA TYR A 121 -5.04 17.51 6.41
C TYR A 121 -5.75 18.15 5.22
N LEU A 122 -6.13 17.34 4.23
CA LEU A 122 -6.84 17.78 3.04
C LEU A 122 -8.27 17.20 2.98
N GLU A 123 -9.23 18.06 2.67
CA GLU A 123 -10.65 17.72 2.51
C GLU A 123 -11.24 18.67 1.46
N ASP A 124 -11.29 18.21 0.20
CA ASP A 124 -11.68 19.00 -0.97
C ASP A 124 -10.88 20.30 -1.13
N ASN A 125 -9.58 20.22 -0.86
CA ASN A 125 -8.64 21.33 -0.97
C ASN A 125 -7.24 20.81 -1.35
N GLY A 126 -6.31 21.75 -1.53
CA GLY A 126 -4.94 21.43 -1.91
C GLY A 126 -3.89 22.17 -1.08
N CYS A 127 -2.66 21.69 -1.21
CA CYS A 127 -1.47 22.33 -0.65
C CYS A 127 -0.31 22.23 -1.64
N THR A 128 0.79 22.89 -1.32
CA THR A 128 1.99 22.90 -2.15
C THR A 128 3.14 22.28 -1.36
N ILE A 129 3.82 21.29 -1.93
CA ILE A 129 5.03 20.71 -1.33
C ILE A 129 6.21 21.67 -1.57
N SER A 130 6.88 22.02 -0.48
CA SER A 130 7.79 23.18 -0.37
C SER A 130 8.99 23.15 -1.31
N ASN A 131 9.46 21.97 -1.70
CA ASN A 131 10.72 21.89 -2.44
C ASN A 131 10.59 22.36 -3.90
N GLU A 132 9.44 22.21 -4.55
CA GLU A 132 9.35 22.45 -6.01
C GLU A 132 7.99 22.96 -6.50
N SER A 133 7.18 23.53 -5.61
CA SER A 133 5.83 24.01 -5.93
C SER A 133 4.87 22.93 -6.48
N MET A 134 5.09 21.64 -6.17
CA MET A 134 4.20 20.55 -6.58
C MET A 134 2.82 20.72 -5.92
N GLN A 135 1.76 20.71 -6.73
CA GLN A 135 0.40 20.92 -6.26
C GLN A 135 -0.24 19.59 -5.87
N VAL A 136 -0.63 19.48 -4.62
CA VAL A 136 -1.35 18.34 -4.07
C VAL A 136 -2.81 18.71 -3.90
N TYR A 137 -3.73 17.83 -4.29
CA TYR A 137 -5.16 17.98 -3.98
C TYR A 137 -5.68 16.70 -3.33
N GLY A 138 -6.47 16.84 -2.28
CA GLY A 138 -6.99 15.73 -1.49
C GLY A 138 -8.50 15.76 -1.35
N SER A 139 -9.16 14.61 -1.51
CA SER A 139 -10.61 14.47 -1.35
C SER A 139 -11.00 13.10 -0.79
N PRO A 140 -11.83 13.03 0.26
CA PRO A 140 -12.18 11.77 0.92
C PRO A 140 -13.32 11.01 0.23
N TRP A 141 -13.99 11.62 -0.75
CA TRP A 141 -15.23 11.07 -1.32
C TRP A 141 -15.03 9.75 -2.08
N GLN A 142 -16.09 8.95 -2.15
CA GLN A 142 -16.09 7.68 -2.87
C GLN A 142 -17.50 7.24 -3.27
N PRO A 143 -17.62 6.29 -4.22
CA PRO A 143 -18.89 5.64 -4.52
C PRO A 143 -19.49 5.00 -3.28
N GLU A 144 -20.80 5.22 -3.09
CA GLU A 144 -21.55 4.70 -1.96
C GLU A 144 -21.32 3.20 -1.72
N PHE A 145 -20.99 2.89 -0.47
CA PHE A 145 -20.90 1.54 0.08
C PHE A 145 -21.40 1.57 1.52
N LEU A 146 -22.61 1.03 1.75
CA LEU A 146 -23.31 1.10 3.05
C LEU A 146 -23.43 2.55 3.55
N ASP A 147 -23.70 2.75 4.85
CA ASP A 147 -23.81 4.10 5.43
C ASP A 147 -22.50 4.56 6.10
N TRP A 148 -21.37 4.39 5.42
CA TRP A 148 -20.08 4.92 5.85
C TRP A 148 -19.91 6.40 5.50
N ALA A 149 -18.85 7.04 6.03
CA ALA A 149 -18.56 8.44 5.74
C ALA A 149 -18.12 8.65 4.28
N PHE A 150 -18.24 9.90 3.84
CA PHE A 150 -17.84 10.38 2.51
C PHE A 150 -18.36 9.55 1.32
N ASN A 151 -19.54 8.95 1.48
CA ASN A 151 -20.25 8.27 0.40
C ASN A 151 -21.11 9.24 -0.40
N LEU A 152 -21.08 9.10 -1.73
CA LEU A 152 -22.06 9.70 -2.63
C LEU A 152 -22.50 8.70 -3.69
N PRO A 153 -23.76 8.82 -4.19
CA PRO A 153 -24.20 8.02 -5.32
C PRO A 153 -23.33 8.24 -6.55
N ARG A 154 -23.13 7.17 -7.32
CA ARG A 154 -22.41 7.22 -8.62
C ARG A 154 -23.11 8.20 -9.59
N GLY A 155 -22.36 8.72 -10.55
CA GLY A 155 -22.85 9.67 -11.54
C GLY A 155 -22.71 11.11 -11.07
N LYS A 156 -23.76 11.93 -11.31
CA LYS A 156 -23.70 13.39 -11.11
C LYS A 156 -23.17 13.83 -9.73
N PRO A 157 -23.59 13.25 -8.59
CA PRO A 157 -23.11 13.71 -7.28
C PRO A 157 -21.60 13.62 -7.13
N LEU A 158 -21.00 12.48 -7.50
CA LEU A 158 -19.55 12.32 -7.50
C LEU A 158 -18.86 13.17 -8.57
N ARG A 159 -19.44 13.26 -9.77
CA ARG A 159 -18.90 14.12 -10.84
C ARG A 159 -18.78 15.58 -10.40
N ASP A 160 -19.77 16.10 -9.68
CA ASP A 160 -19.75 17.47 -9.17
C ASP A 160 -18.61 17.68 -8.17
N ILE A 161 -18.28 16.68 -7.34
CA ILE A 161 -17.08 16.72 -6.48
C ILE A 161 -15.81 16.73 -7.33
N TRP A 162 -15.67 15.77 -8.25
CA TRP A 162 -14.45 15.61 -9.04
C TRP A 162 -14.16 16.77 -9.99
N SER A 163 -15.21 17.46 -10.45
CA SER A 163 -15.09 18.68 -11.27
C SER A 163 -14.35 19.82 -10.56
N LYS A 164 -14.29 19.81 -9.22
CA LYS A 164 -13.62 20.83 -8.41
C LYS A 164 -12.10 20.64 -8.34
N ILE A 165 -11.59 19.46 -8.71
CA ILE A 165 -10.15 19.18 -8.71
C ILE A 165 -9.47 20.16 -9.68
N PRO A 166 -8.50 20.97 -9.26
CA PRO A 166 -7.79 21.89 -10.14
C PRO A 166 -7.05 21.16 -11.27
N GLY A 167 -7.03 21.73 -12.48
CA GLY A 167 -6.28 21.15 -13.59
C GLY A 167 -4.75 21.19 -13.41
N SER A 168 -4.25 21.94 -12.43
CA SER A 168 -2.83 22.07 -12.09
C SER A 168 -2.35 21.06 -11.05
N THR A 169 -3.18 20.09 -10.66
CA THR A 169 -2.83 19.10 -9.64
C THR A 169 -1.77 18.11 -10.15
N ASP A 170 -0.60 18.11 -9.52
CA ASP A 170 0.48 17.13 -9.78
C ASP A 170 0.24 15.80 -9.08
N ILE A 171 -0.22 15.88 -7.82
CA ILE A 171 -0.48 14.72 -6.95
C ILE A 171 -1.93 14.77 -6.49
N LEU A 172 -2.72 13.80 -6.92
CA LEU A 172 -4.10 13.63 -6.48
C LEU A 172 -4.15 12.57 -5.37
N ILE A 173 -4.87 12.86 -4.29
CA ILE A 173 -5.14 11.91 -3.21
C ILE A 173 -6.66 11.76 -3.11
N THR A 174 -7.17 10.56 -3.37
CA THR A 174 -8.57 10.21 -3.08
C THR A 174 -8.62 9.02 -2.16
N HIS A 175 -9.68 8.83 -1.39
CA HIS A 175 -9.75 7.63 -0.57
C HIS A 175 -10.06 6.40 -1.43
N GLY A 176 -11.14 6.48 -2.23
CA GLY A 176 -11.51 5.43 -3.18
C GLY A 176 -10.73 5.48 -4.50
N PRO A 177 -10.57 4.33 -5.20
CA PRO A 177 -9.90 4.25 -6.50
C PRO A 177 -10.75 4.77 -7.68
N PRO A 178 -10.12 5.24 -8.77
CA PRO A 178 -10.80 5.34 -10.07
C PRO A 178 -11.04 3.95 -10.68
N LEU A 179 -12.06 3.83 -11.54
CA LEU A 179 -12.42 2.54 -12.16
C LEU A 179 -11.22 1.91 -12.89
N GLY A 180 -11.02 0.60 -12.70
CA GLY A 180 -9.98 -0.17 -13.37
C GLY A 180 -8.57 -0.03 -12.80
N ARG A 181 -8.38 0.76 -11.73
CA ARG A 181 -7.07 1.03 -11.11
C ARG A 181 -7.10 0.62 -9.64
N GLY A 182 -6.51 -0.53 -9.31
CA GLY A 182 -6.45 -1.02 -7.92
C GLY A 182 -7.82 -1.16 -7.26
N ASP A 183 -8.86 -1.49 -8.04
CA ASP A 183 -10.26 -1.44 -7.62
C ASP A 183 -10.99 -2.79 -7.69
N LEU A 184 -10.26 -3.86 -7.97
CA LEU A 184 -10.81 -5.22 -8.07
C LEU A 184 -10.98 -5.80 -6.67
N CYS A 185 -12.23 -6.06 -6.27
CA CYS A 185 -12.54 -6.71 -5.01
C CYS A 185 -12.42 -8.23 -5.14
N ARG A 186 -12.29 -8.93 -4.00
CA ARG A 186 -12.23 -10.41 -3.95
C ARG A 186 -13.40 -11.11 -4.66
N GLY A 187 -14.57 -10.48 -4.71
CA GLY A 187 -15.75 -11.00 -5.41
C GLY A 187 -15.73 -10.85 -6.93
N GLY A 188 -14.63 -10.37 -7.52
CA GLY A 188 -14.49 -10.16 -8.97
C GLY A 188 -15.10 -8.86 -9.50
N ASN A 189 -15.87 -8.15 -8.67
CA ASN A 189 -16.45 -6.86 -9.01
C ASN A 189 -15.44 -5.72 -8.88
N ARG A 190 -15.67 -4.64 -9.63
CA ARG A 190 -14.88 -3.42 -9.56
C ARG A 190 -15.61 -2.34 -8.78
N ALA A 191 -14.96 -1.80 -7.76
CA ALA A 191 -15.52 -0.76 -6.90
C ALA A 191 -15.14 0.66 -7.34
N GLY A 192 -14.21 0.83 -8.29
CA GLY A 192 -13.67 2.15 -8.63
C GLY A 192 -14.69 3.09 -9.26
N CYS A 193 -14.46 4.40 -9.12
CA CYS A 193 -15.34 5.44 -9.64
C CYS A 193 -15.06 5.73 -11.13
N TYR A 194 -16.08 5.58 -11.98
CA TYR A 194 -15.97 5.91 -13.40
C TYR A 194 -15.77 7.42 -13.64
N ASP A 195 -16.57 8.27 -12.98
CA ASP A 195 -16.46 9.73 -13.14
C ASP A 195 -15.08 10.24 -12.68
N LEU A 196 -14.49 9.65 -11.64
CA LEU A 196 -13.13 9.99 -11.20
C LEU A 196 -12.08 9.59 -12.25
N LEU A 197 -12.21 8.40 -12.86
CA LEU A 197 -11.32 7.98 -13.95
C LEU A 197 -11.38 8.96 -15.12
N GLN A 198 -12.59 9.40 -15.51
CA GLN A 198 -12.76 10.38 -16.59
C GLN A 198 -12.05 11.70 -16.28
N GLU A 199 -12.22 12.24 -15.07
CA GLU A 199 -11.56 13.48 -14.65
C GLU A 199 -10.04 13.36 -14.65
N VAL A 200 -9.51 12.25 -14.13
CA VAL A 200 -8.07 11.97 -14.09
C VAL A 200 -7.49 11.85 -15.49
N GLN A 201 -8.12 11.09 -16.39
CA GLN A 201 -7.54 10.81 -17.71
C GLN A 201 -7.77 11.92 -18.73
N GLN A 202 -8.87 12.66 -18.63
CA GLN A 202 -9.26 13.63 -19.67
C GLN A 202 -8.86 15.06 -19.31
N ARG A 203 -8.91 15.45 -18.03
CA ARG A 203 -8.75 16.85 -17.62
C ARG A 203 -7.55 17.09 -16.71
N VAL A 204 -7.52 16.43 -15.55
CA VAL A 204 -6.54 16.74 -14.49
C VAL A 204 -5.16 16.17 -14.82
N LYS A 205 -5.10 14.92 -15.27
CA LYS A 205 -3.86 14.21 -15.65
C LYS A 205 -2.73 14.37 -14.63
N PRO A 206 -3.00 14.12 -13.33
CA PRO A 206 -1.96 14.20 -12.31
C PRO A 206 -0.85 13.22 -12.62
N ARG A 207 0.39 13.55 -12.24
CA ARG A 207 1.54 12.66 -12.42
C ARG A 207 1.44 11.45 -11.48
N LEU A 208 0.80 11.65 -10.33
CA LEU A 208 0.62 10.63 -9.30
C LEU A 208 -0.79 10.71 -8.71
N HIS A 209 -1.50 9.58 -8.66
CA HIS A 209 -2.80 9.45 -8.00
C HIS A 209 -2.71 8.37 -6.93
N ILE A 210 -2.79 8.77 -5.66
CA ILE A 210 -2.71 7.89 -4.49
C ILE A 210 -4.10 7.69 -3.91
N PHE A 211 -4.43 6.45 -3.59
CA PHE A 211 -5.69 6.06 -2.96
C PHE A 211 -5.53 4.76 -2.17
N GLY A 212 -6.62 4.29 -1.59
CA GLY A 212 -6.68 3.06 -0.81
C GLY A 212 -8.04 2.40 -0.96
N HIS A 213 -8.72 2.16 0.17
CA HIS A 213 -10.10 1.68 0.32
C HIS A 213 -10.33 0.23 -0.11
N ILE A 214 -9.83 -0.16 -1.29
CA ILE A 214 -9.94 -1.53 -1.80
C ILE A 214 -8.66 -2.29 -1.44
N HIS A 215 -8.65 -2.92 -0.27
CA HIS A 215 -7.46 -3.56 0.30
C HIS A 215 -6.84 -4.64 -0.61
N GLU A 216 -7.69 -5.35 -1.37
CA GLU A 216 -7.26 -6.36 -2.34
C GLU A 216 -6.53 -5.77 -3.55
N GLY A 217 -6.78 -4.49 -3.83
CA GLY A 217 -6.24 -3.77 -4.97
C GLY A 217 -4.86 -3.17 -4.76
N TYR A 218 -4.21 -3.41 -3.61
CA TYR A 218 -2.88 -2.87 -3.28
C TYR A 218 -1.88 -3.08 -4.42
N GLY A 219 -1.20 -1.98 -4.81
CA GLY A 219 -0.20 -2.02 -5.86
C GLY A 219 -0.16 -0.74 -6.69
N VAL A 220 0.56 -0.83 -7.81
CA VAL A 220 0.79 0.30 -8.72
C VAL A 220 0.40 -0.08 -10.14
N SER A 221 -0.23 0.84 -10.85
CA SER A 221 -0.47 0.74 -12.29
C SER A 221 -0.23 2.09 -12.97
N THR A 222 -0.23 2.12 -14.30
CA THR A 222 -0.10 3.37 -15.06
C THR A 222 -0.93 3.32 -16.34
N ASP A 223 -1.31 4.47 -16.86
CA ASP A 223 -1.82 4.64 -18.23
C ASP A 223 -0.80 5.31 -19.17
N GLY A 224 0.45 5.42 -18.73
CA GLY A 224 1.53 6.10 -19.45
C GLY A 224 1.66 7.59 -19.11
N VAL A 225 0.64 8.20 -18.51
CA VAL A 225 0.61 9.60 -18.05
C VAL A 225 0.57 9.65 -16.53
N THR A 226 -0.47 9.08 -15.92
CA THR A 226 -0.66 9.02 -14.48
C THR A 226 -0.13 7.70 -13.92
N THR A 227 0.60 7.78 -12.81
CA THR A 227 0.90 6.62 -11.97
C THR A 227 -0.17 6.51 -10.88
N PHE A 228 -0.86 5.37 -10.82
CA PHE A 228 -1.93 5.09 -9.87
C PHE A 228 -1.41 4.17 -8.78
N VAL A 229 -1.58 4.56 -7.52
CA VAL A 229 -1.07 3.85 -6.35
C VAL A 229 -2.23 3.54 -5.41
N ASN A 230 -2.60 2.27 -5.32
CA ASN A 230 -3.39 1.77 -4.20
C ASN A 230 -2.42 1.44 -3.06
N ALA A 231 -2.46 2.25 -2.01
CA ALA A 231 -1.55 2.22 -0.87
C ALA A 231 -2.15 1.50 0.36
N SER A 232 -3.21 0.70 0.23
CA SER A 232 -3.84 0.00 1.36
C SER A 232 -2.85 -0.92 2.07
N ASN A 233 -2.50 -0.58 3.30
CA ASN A 233 -1.49 -1.32 4.07
C ASN A 233 -2.05 -2.58 4.73
N LEU A 234 -3.34 -2.56 5.06
CA LEU A 234 -4.03 -3.74 5.52
C LEU A 234 -4.53 -4.56 4.33
N ASN A 235 -4.50 -5.89 4.47
CA ASN A 235 -5.15 -6.77 3.50
C ASN A 235 -6.66 -6.91 3.79
N PHE A 236 -7.35 -7.73 3.00
CA PHE A 236 -8.76 -8.05 3.18
C PHE A 236 -9.15 -8.51 4.60
N PHE A 237 -8.23 -9.12 5.32
CA PHE A 237 -8.44 -9.60 6.70
C PHE A 237 -8.02 -8.57 7.76
N TYR A 238 -7.80 -7.31 7.36
CA TYR A 238 -7.32 -6.24 8.22
C TYR A 238 -5.97 -6.54 8.88
N ALA A 239 -5.13 -7.40 8.28
CA ALA A 239 -3.79 -7.68 8.78
C ALA A 239 -2.77 -6.72 8.15
N PRO A 240 -1.83 -6.12 8.92
CA PRO A 240 -0.80 -5.23 8.40
C PRO A 240 0.19 -6.03 7.60
N HIS A 241 -0.04 -6.04 6.29
CA HIS A 241 0.55 -6.99 5.37
C HIS A 241 1.35 -6.29 4.28
N ASN A 242 0.78 -5.21 3.75
CA ASN A 242 1.33 -4.53 2.60
C ASN A 242 2.27 -3.40 3.06
N PRO A 243 3.52 -3.36 2.57
CA PRO A 243 4.45 -2.29 2.91
C PRO A 243 4.01 -0.97 2.28
N CYS A 244 4.59 0.15 2.72
CA CYS A 244 4.39 1.42 2.02
C CYS A 244 4.96 1.35 0.60
N ILE A 245 4.27 1.97 -0.35
CA ILE A 245 4.75 2.12 -1.72
C ILE A 245 5.59 3.40 -1.79
N VAL A 246 6.81 3.30 -2.32
CA VAL A 246 7.73 4.44 -2.43
C VAL A 246 7.82 4.86 -3.89
N ILE A 247 7.57 6.14 -4.15
CA ILE A 247 7.61 6.75 -5.47
C ILE A 247 8.60 7.90 -5.45
N ASP A 248 9.59 7.85 -6.34
CA ASP A 248 10.44 8.99 -6.63
C ASP A 248 9.76 9.79 -7.74
N LEU A 249 9.33 11.02 -7.42
CA LEU A 249 8.69 11.92 -8.37
C LEU A 249 9.71 12.97 -8.83
N PRO A 250 10.20 12.91 -10.08
CA PRO A 250 11.16 13.88 -10.60
C PRO A 250 10.61 15.30 -10.59
N HIS A 251 11.47 16.27 -10.36
CA HIS A 251 11.13 17.70 -10.42
C HIS A 251 10.90 18.15 -11.87
N ASP A 252 11.65 17.56 -12.80
CA ASP A 252 11.36 17.64 -14.24
C ASP A 252 10.04 16.92 -14.55
N THR A 253 9.00 17.69 -14.88
CA THR A 253 7.66 17.16 -15.13
C THR A 253 7.55 16.34 -16.41
N SER A 254 8.53 16.40 -17.30
CA SER A 254 8.61 15.52 -18.48
C SER A 254 9.00 14.08 -18.13
N GLN A 255 9.60 13.87 -16.95
CA GLN A 255 10.00 12.56 -16.47
C GLN A 255 8.86 11.90 -15.68
N LYS A 256 8.73 10.58 -15.90
CA LYS A 256 7.72 9.75 -15.25
C LYS A 256 8.06 9.50 -13.80
N ALA A 257 7.03 9.29 -12.98
CA ALA A 257 7.20 8.82 -11.60
C ALA A 257 7.90 7.45 -11.59
N ILE A 258 8.87 7.29 -10.69
CA ILE A 258 9.72 6.11 -10.61
C ILE A 258 9.30 5.30 -9.38
N ILE A 259 8.87 4.07 -9.61
CA ILE A 259 8.51 3.16 -8.50
C ILE A 259 9.81 2.65 -7.87
N ILE A 260 10.03 2.97 -6.61
CA ILE A 260 11.18 2.48 -5.85
C ILE A 260 10.83 1.11 -5.30
N LYS A 261 11.39 0.09 -5.97
CA LYS A 261 11.38 -1.26 -5.44
C LYS A 261 12.33 -1.32 -4.24
N PRO A 262 11.90 -1.90 -3.10
CA PRO A 262 12.81 -2.08 -1.98
C PRO A 262 14.04 -2.87 -2.43
N GLN A 263 15.24 -2.42 -2.04
CA GLN A 263 16.46 -3.17 -2.29
C GLN A 263 16.45 -4.44 -1.43
N CYS A 264 16.33 -5.58 -2.09
CA CYS A 264 16.40 -6.88 -1.44
C CYS A 264 17.89 -7.26 -1.28
N ASN A 265 18.49 -6.89 -0.16
CA ASN A 265 19.86 -7.32 0.19
C ASN A 265 19.89 -8.75 0.79
N LEU A 266 18.86 -9.56 0.51
CA LEU A 266 18.87 -10.96 0.89
C LEU A 266 19.87 -11.70 0.01
N THR A 267 20.98 -12.07 0.61
CA THR A 267 21.84 -13.09 0.01
C THR A 267 21.06 -14.40 -0.05
N PHE A 268 21.36 -15.24 -1.05
CA PHE A 268 20.71 -16.55 -1.19
C PHE A 268 20.76 -17.41 0.09
N PRO A 269 21.87 -17.43 0.87
CA PRO A 269 21.89 -18.09 2.17
C PRO A 269 20.91 -17.53 3.19
N MET A 270 20.74 -16.21 3.26
CA MET A 270 19.77 -15.56 4.15
C MET A 270 18.33 -15.91 3.76
N PHE A 271 18.04 -15.95 2.46
CA PHE A 271 16.74 -16.36 1.94
C PHE A 271 16.42 -17.83 2.28
N LEU A 272 17.39 -18.73 2.08
CA LEU A 272 17.25 -20.15 2.44
C LEU A 272 17.09 -20.36 3.94
N HIS A 273 17.85 -19.62 4.75
CA HIS A 273 17.72 -19.68 6.21
C HIS A 273 16.32 -19.24 6.65
N TRP A 274 15.84 -18.11 6.10
CA TRP A 274 14.49 -17.61 6.38
C TRP A 274 13.39 -18.60 5.96
N LEU A 275 13.48 -19.19 4.76
CA LEU A 275 12.53 -20.21 4.29
C LEU A 275 12.47 -21.39 5.27
N LYS A 276 13.63 -21.83 5.77
CA LYS A 276 13.74 -22.92 6.75
C LYS A 276 13.15 -22.52 8.11
N GLU A 277 13.46 -21.33 8.62
CA GLU A 277 12.95 -20.86 9.91
C GLU A 277 11.43 -20.68 9.92
N LYS A 278 10.86 -20.12 8.85
CA LYS A 278 9.41 -19.89 8.76
C LYS A 278 8.62 -21.13 8.31
N ARG A 279 9.29 -22.29 8.16
CA ARG A 279 8.72 -23.53 7.59
C ARG A 279 8.08 -23.32 6.20
N CYS A 280 8.45 -22.24 5.52
CA CYS A 280 8.01 -21.94 4.17
C CYS A 280 8.79 -22.76 3.14
N PHE A 281 9.95 -23.32 3.51
CA PHE A 281 10.76 -24.16 2.64
C PHE A 281 9.99 -25.40 2.18
N ASP A 282 9.35 -26.12 3.10
CA ASP A 282 8.57 -27.32 2.79
C ASP A 282 7.34 -26.99 1.92
N PHE A 283 6.71 -25.84 2.16
CA PHE A 283 5.62 -25.34 1.33
C PHE A 283 6.08 -24.96 -0.08
N LEU A 284 7.24 -24.30 -0.21
CA LEU A 284 7.82 -23.91 -1.49
C LEU A 284 8.23 -25.16 -2.29
N VAL A 285 8.88 -26.12 -1.64
CA VAL A 285 9.25 -27.41 -2.22
C VAL A 285 7.99 -28.17 -2.64
N SER A 286 6.98 -28.28 -1.79
CA SER A 286 5.71 -28.94 -2.10
C SER A 286 4.92 -28.24 -3.23
N ALA A 287 4.94 -26.91 -3.30
CA ALA A 287 4.33 -26.16 -4.41
C ALA A 287 5.07 -26.35 -5.74
N LEU A 288 6.41 -26.45 -5.69
CA LEU A 288 7.25 -26.74 -6.86
C LEU A 288 7.10 -28.20 -7.32
N GLU A 289 6.97 -29.15 -6.39
CA GLU A 289 6.71 -30.57 -6.65
C GLU A 289 5.27 -30.82 -7.13
N GLY A 290 4.28 -30.11 -6.57
CA GLY A 290 2.89 -30.13 -7.04
C GLY A 290 2.75 -29.59 -8.46
N ASN A 291 3.55 -28.59 -8.84
CA ASN A 291 3.62 -28.10 -10.22
C ASN A 291 4.33 -29.06 -11.18
N LYS A 292 5.28 -29.90 -10.72
CA LYS A 292 5.81 -31.00 -11.55
C LYS A 292 4.71 -31.98 -11.97
N ASN A 293 3.74 -32.29 -11.09
CA ASN A 293 2.65 -33.19 -11.41
C ASN A 293 1.60 -32.57 -12.38
N ASN A 294 1.39 -31.25 -12.34
CA ASN A 294 0.50 -30.55 -13.28
C ASN A 294 1.16 -30.24 -14.64
N ILE A 295 2.47 -29.99 -14.69
CA ILE A 295 3.21 -29.85 -15.95
C ILE A 295 3.31 -31.20 -16.67
N ASN A 296 3.43 -32.31 -15.93
CA ASN A 296 3.38 -33.65 -16.55
C ASN A 296 1.98 -34.05 -17.06
N ASN A 297 0.90 -33.59 -16.41
CA ASN A 297 -0.48 -33.87 -16.86
C ASN A 297 -0.96 -32.99 -18.03
N SER A 298 -0.23 -31.94 -18.40
CA SER A 298 -0.51 -31.12 -19.59
C SER A 298 0.30 -31.54 -20.83
N ILE A 299 1.23 -32.49 -20.68
CA ILE A 299 2.02 -33.08 -21.77
C ILE A 299 1.51 -34.49 -22.15
N THR A 300 0.62 -35.10 -21.37
CA THR A 300 0.01 -36.41 -21.65
C THR A 300 -1.46 -36.33 -22.03
N GLY A 301 -1.87 -35.24 -22.67
CA GLY A 301 -3.10 -35.16 -23.45
C GLY A 301 -3.01 -35.90 -24.79
N LEU A 302 -2.46 -37.12 -24.80
CA LEU A 302 -2.51 -38.08 -25.90
C LEU A 302 -2.25 -39.46 -25.28
N TYR A 303 -3.23 -40.37 -25.45
CA TYR A 303 -3.28 -41.76 -25.02
C TYR A 303 -3.93 -42.06 -23.65
N ASN A 304 -5.23 -42.35 -23.77
CA ASN A 304 -5.92 -43.52 -23.24
C ASN A 304 -6.34 -43.60 -21.76
N THR A 305 -7.67 -43.53 -21.61
CA THR A 305 -8.56 -44.42 -20.85
C THR A 305 -8.50 -44.45 -19.31
N ALA A 306 -9.63 -44.01 -18.75
CA ALA A 306 -10.46 -44.69 -17.73
C ALA A 306 -9.95 -44.85 -16.28
N ASP A 307 -10.89 -44.53 -15.38
CA ASP A 307 -11.07 -45.06 -14.03
C ASP A 307 -10.17 -44.56 -12.89
N SER A 308 -10.71 -43.56 -12.18
CA SER A 308 -11.07 -43.60 -10.76
C SER A 308 -10.14 -44.30 -9.73
N ILE A 309 -9.93 -43.59 -8.61
CA ILE A 309 -9.91 -44.07 -7.20
C ILE A 309 -8.61 -43.86 -6.37
N HIS A 310 -8.87 -43.35 -5.15
CA HIS A 310 -8.14 -43.42 -3.87
C HIS A 310 -7.07 -42.37 -3.48
N LEU A 311 -7.55 -41.41 -2.66
CA LEU A 311 -6.86 -40.91 -1.46
C LEU A 311 -6.24 -42.05 -0.65
N ALA A 312 -4.92 -42.01 -0.43
CA ALA A 312 -4.23 -42.87 0.53
C ALA A 312 -3.34 -42.03 1.47
N GLN A 313 -3.81 -41.97 2.72
CA GLN A 313 -3.06 -41.99 3.99
C GLN A 313 -1.68 -41.31 4.06
N VAL A 314 -1.66 -40.18 4.78
CA VAL A 314 -0.45 -39.60 5.38
C VAL A 314 -0.08 -40.42 6.61
N SER A 315 1.13 -41.01 6.63
CA SER A 315 1.76 -41.55 7.84
C SER A 315 2.89 -40.63 8.33
N GLU A 316 2.88 -40.31 9.62
CA GLU A 316 3.77 -39.36 10.34
C GLU A 316 5.25 -39.78 10.46
N SER A 317 5.87 -40.39 9.44
CA SER A 317 7.20 -41.00 9.60
C SER A 317 8.25 -40.60 8.55
N CYS A 318 8.24 -39.37 8.03
CA CYS A 318 9.27 -38.90 7.09
C CYS A 318 9.76 -37.48 7.38
N PHE A 319 10.35 -37.25 8.55
CA PHE A 319 11.35 -36.18 8.69
C PHE A 319 12.69 -36.82 9.08
N PRO A 320 13.70 -36.82 8.18
CA PRO A 320 15.05 -37.21 8.54
C PRO A 320 15.83 -36.01 9.09
N GLN A 321 16.55 -36.27 10.18
CA GLN A 321 17.72 -35.51 10.61
C GLN A 321 18.82 -35.58 9.52
N GLY A 322 19.49 -34.47 9.21
CA GLY A 322 20.77 -34.51 8.49
C GLY A 322 20.98 -33.40 7.45
N ASN A 323 22.17 -32.82 7.47
CA ASN A 323 22.68 -31.86 6.49
C ASN A 323 22.71 -32.45 5.06
N ALA A 324 22.17 -31.71 4.09
CA ALA A 324 22.55 -31.82 2.69
C ALA A 324 22.58 -30.41 2.06
N LEU A 325 23.76 -30.03 1.57
CA LEU A 325 24.00 -28.85 0.74
C LEU A 325 23.21 -28.99 -0.58
N LEU A 326 22.58 -27.90 -1.02
CA LEU A 326 22.02 -27.81 -2.37
C LEU A 326 23.15 -28.02 -3.38
N ASN A 327 22.97 -28.95 -4.33
CA ASN A 327 23.90 -29.17 -5.43
C ASN A 327 23.65 -28.16 -6.58
N GLU A 328 24.67 -27.92 -7.42
CA GLU A 328 24.68 -26.87 -8.46
C GLU A 328 23.49 -26.93 -9.43
N ASP A 329 22.91 -28.11 -9.66
CA ASP A 329 21.75 -28.30 -10.54
C ASP A 329 20.45 -27.71 -9.96
N THR A 330 20.31 -27.66 -8.64
CA THR A 330 19.16 -27.05 -7.96
C THR A 330 19.19 -25.52 -8.07
N TYR A 331 20.37 -24.93 -8.27
CA TYR A 331 20.60 -23.50 -8.45
C TYR A 331 20.21 -23.02 -9.86
N LYS A 332 20.38 -23.86 -10.88
CA LYS A 332 20.00 -23.56 -12.28
C LYS A 332 18.49 -23.62 -12.53
N ILE A 333 17.76 -24.52 -11.86
CA ILE A 333 16.31 -24.66 -12.05
C ILE A 333 15.53 -23.47 -11.44
N ILE A 334 16.04 -22.86 -10.37
CA ILE A 334 15.51 -21.59 -9.83
C ILE A 334 15.75 -20.42 -10.81
N GLN A 335 16.83 -20.46 -11.60
CA GLN A 335 17.10 -19.46 -12.65
C GLN A 335 16.15 -19.56 -13.86
N GLU A 336 15.76 -20.77 -14.27
CA GLU A 336 14.82 -20.96 -15.39
C GLU A 336 13.38 -20.59 -15.03
N PHE A 337 13.01 -20.69 -13.75
CA PHE A 337 11.66 -20.37 -13.26
C PHE A 337 11.34 -18.85 -13.23
N PHE A 338 12.36 -17.98 -13.33
CA PHE A 338 12.21 -16.52 -13.32
C PHE A 338 12.28 -15.88 -14.73
N LEU A 339 12.40 -16.67 -15.80
CA LEU A 339 12.55 -16.20 -17.18
C LEU A 339 11.35 -16.63 -18.06
N CYS A 340 10.24 -15.86 -17.98
CA CYS A 340 9.15 -15.71 -18.98
C CYS A 340 8.17 -16.89 -19.21
N SER A 341 6.86 -16.75 -19.47
CA SER A 341 5.99 -15.58 -19.76
C SER A 341 4.49 -15.98 -19.73
N SER A 342 3.73 -15.53 -18.73
CA SER A 342 2.39 -14.91 -18.89
C SER A 342 1.91 -14.39 -17.52
N GLU A 343 1.69 -13.08 -17.46
CA GLU A 343 1.82 -12.25 -16.24
C GLU A 343 0.64 -12.30 -15.26
N THR A 344 -0.56 -12.72 -15.64
CA THR A 344 -1.74 -12.13 -14.97
C THR A 344 -2.31 -12.86 -13.75
N GLU A 345 -2.02 -14.15 -13.53
CA GLU A 345 -2.62 -14.90 -12.41
C GLU A 345 -1.60 -15.56 -11.47
N PHE A 346 -0.47 -16.02 -11.99
CA PHE A 346 0.63 -16.57 -11.19
C PHE A 346 1.43 -15.48 -10.48
N GLU A 347 1.66 -14.33 -11.12
CA GLU A 347 2.29 -13.18 -10.44
C GLU A 347 1.46 -12.75 -9.24
N HIS A 348 0.13 -12.79 -9.29
CA HIS A 348 -0.70 -12.28 -8.19
C HIS A 348 -0.62 -13.17 -6.93
N LYS A 349 -0.64 -14.50 -7.08
CA LYS A 349 -0.54 -15.44 -5.94
C LYS A 349 0.90 -15.65 -5.45
N ALA A 350 1.86 -15.80 -6.35
CA ALA A 350 3.27 -15.97 -5.98
C ALA A 350 3.86 -14.66 -5.44
N ASN A 351 3.48 -13.49 -5.97
CA ASN A 351 3.85 -12.23 -5.34
C ASN A 351 3.21 -12.07 -3.97
N LEU A 352 1.99 -12.54 -3.69
CA LEU A 352 1.38 -12.23 -2.39
C LEU A 352 2.12 -12.92 -1.23
N GLU A 353 2.43 -14.21 -1.35
CA GLU A 353 3.18 -14.95 -0.33
C GLU A 353 4.67 -14.61 -0.32
N LEU A 354 5.29 -14.39 -1.49
CA LEU A 354 6.69 -13.93 -1.56
C LEU A 354 6.81 -12.47 -1.08
N ARG A 355 5.84 -11.59 -1.34
CA ARG A 355 5.81 -10.22 -0.77
C ARG A 355 5.47 -10.26 0.70
N ARG A 356 4.66 -11.19 1.20
CA ARG A 356 4.43 -11.36 2.64
C ARG A 356 5.72 -11.73 3.34
N ALA A 357 6.41 -12.74 2.82
CA ALA A 357 7.73 -13.16 3.22
C ALA A 357 8.75 -12.02 3.22
N LEU A 358 8.86 -11.32 2.08
CA LEU A 358 9.80 -10.22 1.87
C LEU A 358 9.42 -8.96 2.67
N SER A 359 8.14 -8.69 2.92
CA SER A 359 7.67 -7.56 3.73
C SER A 359 7.87 -7.80 5.24
N GLN A 360 7.85 -9.07 5.66
CA GLN A 360 8.19 -9.45 7.03
C GLN A 360 9.71 -9.39 7.26
N LEU A 361 10.51 -9.85 6.28
CA LEU A 361 11.96 -9.63 6.23
C LEU A 361 12.32 -8.13 6.21
N TYR A 362 11.55 -7.33 5.48
CA TYR A 362 11.68 -5.87 5.41
C TYR A 362 11.46 -5.21 6.79
N ALA A 363 10.46 -5.63 7.56
CA ALA A 363 10.21 -5.11 8.91
C ALA A 363 11.30 -5.53 9.93
N GLU A 364 11.92 -6.70 9.74
CA GLU A 364 13.00 -7.22 10.60
C GLU A 364 14.36 -6.57 10.29
N SER A 365 14.59 -6.10 9.05
CA SER A 365 15.85 -5.42 8.66
C SER A 365 16.07 -4.00 9.23
N TYR A 366 15.08 -3.44 9.93
CA TYR A 366 15.17 -2.13 10.62
C TYR A 366 15.49 -2.25 12.12
N LYS A 367 15.88 -3.43 12.62
CA LYS A 367 16.15 -3.68 14.06
C LYS A 367 17.62 -3.75 14.47
N TYR A 368 18.56 -3.24 13.67
CA TYR A 368 19.97 -3.09 14.07
C TYR A 368 20.50 -1.69 13.80
#